data_AF-A0A956UDF1-F1
#
_entry.id   AF-A0A956UDF1-F1
#
_cell.length_a   1.000
_cell.length_b   1.000
_cell.length_c   1.000
_cell.angle_alpha   90.00
_cell.angle_beta   90.00
_cell.angle_gamma   90.00
#
_symmetry.space_group_name_H-M   'P 1'
#
loop_
_entity.id
_entity.type
_entity.pdbx_description
1 polymer ?
#
loop_
_entity_poly.entity_id
_entity_poly.type
_entity_poly.pdbx_seq_one_letter_code
_entity_poly.pdbx_strand_id
1 'polypeptide(L)'
;MKTYDLGDQLPEDYKKCLIDLLTFQADSEFAGGQRVQENLKYAPRPEEAYRLAKKCMEEIGHGWYLYAILEPLGIDVNARVQHMVQNPENPDPKKVRIINGFRRENWAPMFERWAD
;
A
#
# COMPACT_ATOMS: atom_id res chain seq x y z
N MET A 1 -12.00 8.87 26.11
CA MET A 1 -11.96 8.98 24.63
C MET A 1 -13.11 8.16 24.08
N LYS A 2 -13.89 8.68 23.13
CA LYS A 2 -14.98 7.91 22.50
C LYS A 2 -14.37 6.97 21.46
N THR A 3 -14.75 5.71 21.50
CA THR A 3 -14.41 4.69 20.50
C THR A 3 -15.67 4.25 19.77
N TYR A 4 -15.49 3.57 18.63
CA TYR A 4 -16.56 2.98 17.85
C TYR A 4 -16.19 1.54 17.56
N ASP A 5 -17.11 0.63 17.80
CA ASP A 5 -16.99 -0.77 17.45
C ASP A 5 -17.59 -1.05 16.07
N LEU A 6 -17.29 -2.22 15.51
CA LEU A 6 -17.86 -2.62 14.24
C LEU A 6 -19.38 -2.72 14.34
N GLY A 7 -20.09 -2.04 13.44
CA GLY A 7 -21.56 -2.00 13.41
C GLY A 7 -22.16 -0.78 14.12
N ASP A 8 -21.36 -0.01 14.87
CA ASP A 8 -21.82 1.25 15.45
C ASP A 8 -22.21 2.25 14.36
N GLN A 9 -23.22 3.07 14.65
CA GLN A 9 -23.57 4.19 13.80
C GLN A 9 -22.52 5.30 13.94
N LEU A 10 -21.67 5.42 12.92
CA LEU A 10 -20.74 6.51 12.78
C LEU A 10 -21.46 7.78 12.31
N PRO A 11 -21.09 8.99 12.79
CA PRO A 11 -21.50 10.23 12.15
C PRO A 11 -21.09 10.23 10.68
N GLU A 12 -21.96 10.70 9.78
CA GLU A 12 -21.75 10.58 8.33
C GLU A 12 -20.44 11.23 7.85
N ASP A 13 -20.18 12.47 8.30
CA ASP A 13 -18.94 13.17 7.93
C ASP A 13 -17.70 12.48 8.48
N TYR A 14 -17.80 11.88 9.67
CA TYR A 14 -16.70 11.10 10.27
C TYR A 14 -16.44 9.83 9.46
N LYS A 15 -17.49 9.07 9.11
CA LYS A 15 -17.38 7.85 8.29
C LYS A 15 -16.73 8.17 6.94
N LYS A 16 -17.16 9.26 6.29
CA LYS A 16 -16.60 9.71 5.02
C LYS A 16 -15.10 10.02 5.14
N CYS A 17 -14.69 10.79 6.16
CA CYS A 17 -13.28 11.13 6.36
C CYS A 17 -12.44 9.90 6.73
N LEU A 18 -12.98 9.00 7.54
CA LEU A 18 -12.31 7.75 7.93
C LEU A 18 -12.03 6.88 6.70
N ILE A 19 -13.04 6.66 5.85
CA ILE A 19 -12.89 5.89 4.61
C ILE A 19 -11.88 6.55 3.69
N ASP A 20 -11.95 7.88 3.51
CA ASP A 20 -11.02 8.60 2.64
C ASP A 20 -9.56 8.47 3.12
N LEU A 21 -9.31 8.65 4.41
CA LEU A 21 -7.98 8.51 5.01
C LEU A 21 -7.46 7.07 4.91
N LEU A 22 -8.27 6.09 5.32
CA LEU A 22 -7.85 4.70 5.37
C LEU A 22 -7.65 4.11 3.98
N THR A 23 -8.48 4.47 3.00
CA THR A 23 -8.26 4.04 1.62
C THR A 23 -7.00 4.66 1.03
N PHE A 24 -6.74 5.94 1.29
CA PHE A 24 -5.49 6.57 0.87
C PHE A 24 -4.24 5.88 1.47
N GLN A 25 -4.29 5.55 2.76
CA GLN A 25 -3.19 4.86 3.42
C GLN A 25 -3.03 3.42 2.89
N ALA A 26 -4.12 2.64 2.84
CA ALA A 26 -4.08 1.23 2.42
C ALA A 26 -3.54 1.06 1.00
N ASP A 27 -3.97 1.92 0.07
CA ASP A 27 -3.51 1.93 -1.31
C ASP A 27 -2.04 2.28 -1.42
N SER A 28 -1.61 3.27 -0.63
CA SER A 28 -0.23 3.75 -0.63
C SER A 28 0.73 2.69 -0.10
N GLU A 29 0.39 2.00 0.99
CA GLU A 29 1.18 0.89 1.54
C GLU A 29 1.27 -0.27 0.54
N PHE A 30 0.14 -0.66 -0.06
CA PHE A 30 0.11 -1.74 -1.06
C PHE A 30 0.96 -1.39 -2.30
N ALA A 31 0.77 -0.20 -2.86
CA ALA A 31 1.53 0.27 -4.03
C ALA A 31 3.02 0.44 -3.71
N GLY A 32 3.36 0.92 -2.52
CA GLY A 32 4.73 1.02 -2.01
C GLY A 32 5.40 -0.35 -1.89
N GLY A 33 4.68 -1.33 -1.32
CA GLY A 33 5.12 -2.73 -1.28
C GLY A 33 5.40 -3.30 -2.67
N GLN A 34 4.54 -3.04 -3.66
CA GLN A 34 4.81 -3.42 -5.05
C GLN A 34 6.10 -2.78 -5.60
N ARG A 35 6.39 -1.52 -5.26
CA ARG A 35 7.64 -0.86 -5.71
C ARG A 35 8.88 -1.52 -5.11
N VAL A 36 8.83 -1.89 -3.84
CA VAL A 36 9.91 -2.63 -3.18
C VAL A 36 10.10 -3.99 -3.83
N GLN A 37 8.99 -4.70 -4.11
CA GLN A 37 9.00 -6.00 -4.77
C GLN A 37 9.67 -5.95 -6.15
N GLU A 38 9.36 -4.94 -6.97
CA GLU A 38 9.93 -4.77 -8.31
C GLU A 38 11.45 -4.59 -8.30
N ASN A 39 11.96 -3.97 -7.23
CA ASN A 39 13.38 -3.64 -7.07
C ASN A 39 14.18 -4.69 -6.29
N LEU A 40 13.53 -5.71 -5.71
CA LEU A 40 14.18 -6.78 -4.95
C LEU A 40 15.31 -7.47 -5.74
N LYS A 41 15.12 -7.63 -7.05
CA LYS A 41 16.09 -8.26 -7.97
C LYS A 41 17.40 -7.49 -8.13
N TYR A 42 17.47 -6.25 -7.67
CA TYR A 42 18.66 -5.40 -7.74
C TYR A 42 19.49 -5.42 -6.45
N ALA A 43 19.06 -6.16 -5.42
CA ALA A 43 19.81 -6.28 -4.18
C ALA A 43 21.21 -6.89 -4.41
N PRO A 44 22.30 -6.22 -4.00
CA PRO A 44 23.66 -6.69 -4.27
C PRO A 44 24.12 -7.81 -3.34
N ARG A 45 23.65 -7.85 -2.07
CA ARG A 45 23.96 -8.93 -1.10
C ARG A 45 22.69 -9.61 -0.56
N PRO A 46 22.83 -10.84 -0.04
CA PRO A 46 21.72 -11.54 0.62
C PRO A 46 21.07 -10.76 1.76
N GLU A 47 21.83 -9.96 2.50
CA GLU A 47 21.33 -9.14 3.61
C GLU A 47 20.44 -7.99 3.14
N GLU A 48 20.76 -7.30 2.03
CA GLU A 48 19.84 -6.32 1.43
C GLU A 48 18.60 -7.02 0.88
N ALA A 49 18.77 -8.16 0.20
CA ALA A 49 17.65 -8.93 -0.31
C ALA A 49 16.70 -9.33 0.82
N TYR A 50 17.24 -9.75 1.97
CA TYR A 50 16.46 -10.03 3.17
C TYR A 50 15.73 -8.78 3.71
N ARG A 51 16.41 -7.63 3.82
CA ARG A 51 15.80 -6.38 4.31
C ARG A 51 14.69 -5.88 3.37
N LEU A 52 14.92 -5.92 2.06
CA LEU A 52 13.94 -5.53 1.05
C LEU A 52 12.75 -6.50 1.02
N ALA A 53 12.99 -7.80 1.13
CA ALA A 53 11.92 -8.80 1.24
C ALA A 53 11.07 -8.58 2.49
N LYS A 54 11.70 -8.31 3.64
CA LYS A 54 11.02 -7.96 4.89
C LYS A 54 10.17 -6.69 4.70
N LYS A 55 10.73 -5.62 4.14
CA LYS A 55 10.00 -4.39 3.87
C LYS A 55 8.80 -4.62 2.95
N CYS A 56 8.99 -5.36 1.84
CA CYS A 56 7.90 -5.72 0.93
C CYS A 56 6.76 -6.44 1.67
N MET A 57 7.10 -7.41 2.53
CA MET A 57 6.11 -8.14 3.33
C MET A 57 5.35 -7.21 4.29
N GLU A 58 6.07 -6.33 4.99
CA GLU A 58 5.49 -5.40 5.97
C GLU A 58 4.55 -4.38 5.31
N GLU A 59 4.98 -3.73 4.22
CA GLU A 59 4.16 -2.72 3.50
C GLU A 59 2.88 -3.33 2.90
N ILE A 60 2.98 -4.51 2.25
CA ILE A 60 1.79 -5.21 1.76
C ILE A 60 0.88 -5.62 2.94
N GLY A 61 1.47 -6.07 4.06
CA GLY A 61 0.74 -6.42 5.28
C GLY A 61 -0.01 -5.23 5.89
N HIS A 62 0.61 -4.05 5.95
CA HIS A 62 -0.04 -2.83 6.42
C HIS A 62 -1.25 -2.45 5.57
N GLY A 63 -1.13 -2.55 4.24
CA GLY A 63 -2.26 -2.39 3.32
C GLY A 63 -3.42 -3.34 3.67
N TRP A 64 -3.12 -4.62 3.91
CA TRP A 64 -4.14 -5.60 4.29
C TRP A 64 -4.80 -5.34 5.64
N TYR A 65 -4.06 -4.88 6.66
CA TYR A 65 -4.66 -4.53 7.95
C TYR A 65 -5.71 -3.42 7.80
N LEU A 66 -5.43 -2.42 6.95
CA LEU A 66 -6.36 -1.33 6.69
C LEU A 66 -7.54 -1.78 5.83
N TYR A 67 -7.29 -2.61 4.82
CA TYR A 67 -8.37 -3.20 4.02
C TYR A 67 -9.34 -4.04 4.84
N ALA A 68 -8.84 -4.78 5.85
CA ALA A 68 -9.70 -5.54 6.76
C ALA A 68 -10.64 -4.64 7.60
N ILE A 69 -10.25 -3.38 7.85
CA ILE A 69 -11.12 -2.38 8.50
C ILE A 69 -12.13 -1.80 7.50
N LEU A 70 -11.70 -1.59 6.25
CA LEU A 70 -12.49 -0.95 5.19
C LEU A 70 -13.58 -1.85 4.61
N GLU A 71 -13.31 -3.15 4.46
CA GLU A 71 -14.26 -4.12 3.88
C GLU A 71 -15.64 -4.09 4.57
N PRO A 72 -15.75 -4.21 5.90
CA PRO A 72 -17.05 -4.17 6.56
C PRO A 72 -17.68 -2.76 6.59
N LEU A 73 -16.95 -1.71 6.22
CA LEU A 73 -17.49 -0.36 5.99
C LEU A 73 -18.11 -0.18 4.59
N GLY A 74 -18.09 -1.23 3.76
CA GLY A 74 -18.71 -1.27 2.44
C GLY A 74 -17.74 -1.00 1.28
N ILE A 75 -16.44 -1.06 1.52
CA ILE A 75 -15.43 -0.87 0.47
C ILE A 75 -15.10 -2.20 -0.21
N ASP A 76 -15.19 -2.22 -1.54
CA ASP A 76 -14.77 -3.37 -2.33
C ASP A 76 -13.23 -3.42 -2.45
N VAL A 77 -12.60 -4.13 -1.50
CA VAL A 77 -11.15 -4.31 -1.44
C VAL A 77 -10.64 -5.07 -2.66
N ASN A 78 -11.37 -6.09 -3.14
CA ASN A 78 -10.92 -6.92 -4.25
C ASN A 78 -10.83 -6.11 -5.55
N ALA A 79 -11.85 -5.30 -5.86
CA ALA A 79 -11.82 -4.45 -7.05
C ALA A 79 -10.65 -3.46 -7.02
N ARG A 80 -10.32 -2.96 -5.82
CA ARG A 80 -9.21 -2.02 -5.60
C ARG A 80 -7.84 -2.68 -5.81
N VAL A 81 -7.60 -3.82 -5.16
CA VAL A 81 -6.37 -4.60 -5.32
C VAL A 81 -6.21 -5.04 -6.78
N GLN A 82 -7.27 -5.56 -7.39
CA GLN A 82 -7.28 -5.95 -8.80
C GLN A 82 -6.86 -4.77 -9.69
N HIS A 83 -7.44 -3.59 -9.47
CA HIS A 83 -7.11 -2.41 -10.27
C HIS A 83 -5.64 -2.00 -10.14
N MET A 84 -5.06 -2.02 -8.94
CA MET A 84 -3.64 -1.70 -8.74
C MET A 84 -2.72 -2.75 -9.37
N VAL A 85 -3.05 -4.04 -9.27
CA VAL A 85 -2.27 -5.12 -9.88
C VAL A 85 -2.33 -5.06 -11.41
N GLN A 86 -3.47 -4.69 -11.98
CA GLN A 86 -3.66 -4.59 -13.44
C GLN A 86 -3.14 -3.28 -14.03
N ASN A 87 -3.03 -2.21 -13.22
CA ASN A 87 -2.59 -0.88 -13.66
C ASN A 87 -1.46 -0.34 -12.76
N PRO A 88 -0.35 -1.08 -12.58
CA PRO A 88 0.66 -0.77 -11.58
C PRO A 88 1.45 0.51 -11.87
N GLU A 89 1.47 1.00 -13.12
CA GLU A 89 2.20 2.21 -13.49
C GLU A 89 1.40 3.50 -13.25
N ASN A 90 0.11 3.45 -13.53
CA ASN A 90 -0.76 4.63 -13.52
C ASN A 90 -2.20 4.20 -13.22
N PRO A 91 -2.49 3.78 -11.98
CA PRO A 91 -3.83 3.40 -11.63
C PRO A 91 -4.73 4.64 -11.61
N ASP A 92 -5.94 4.51 -12.14
CA ASP A 92 -6.97 5.54 -12.13
C ASP A 92 -7.20 6.13 -10.71
N PRO A 93 -6.94 7.43 -10.49
CA PRO A 93 -7.10 8.08 -9.18
C PRO A 93 -8.55 8.16 -8.71
N LYS A 94 -9.52 7.86 -9.59
CA LYS A 94 -10.95 7.75 -9.22
C LYS A 94 -11.28 6.41 -8.56
N LYS A 95 -10.43 5.39 -8.73
CA LYS A 95 -10.63 4.04 -8.18
C LYS A 95 -9.76 3.77 -6.96
N VAL A 96 -8.53 4.28 -6.98
CA VAL A 96 -7.54 4.12 -5.90
C VAL A 96 -6.82 5.44 -5.66
N ARG A 97 -6.38 5.70 -4.42
CA ARG A 97 -5.70 6.94 -4.05
C ARG A 97 -4.33 6.62 -3.45
N ILE A 98 -3.29 6.84 -4.23
CA ILE A 98 -1.90 6.53 -3.84
C ILE A 98 -1.13 7.83 -3.65
N ILE A 99 -0.23 7.88 -2.68
CA ILE A 99 0.72 9.00 -2.56
C ILE A 99 1.61 9.09 -3.80
N ASN A 100 1.67 10.27 -4.41
CA ASN A 100 2.38 10.53 -5.68
C ASN A 100 3.90 10.23 -5.66
N GLY A 101 4.47 9.83 -4.51
CA GLY A 101 5.87 9.48 -4.34
C GLY A 101 6.25 8.06 -4.81
N PHE A 102 5.28 7.17 -5.05
CA PHE A 102 5.56 5.79 -5.47
C PHE A 102 5.54 5.59 -6.99
N ARG A 103 6.05 6.55 -7.76
CA ARG A 103 6.29 6.36 -9.20
C ARG A 103 7.36 5.27 -9.38
N ARG A 104 7.27 4.47 -10.44
CA ARG A 104 8.30 3.48 -10.77
C ARG A 104 9.66 4.16 -10.82
N GLU A 105 10.55 3.74 -9.95
CA GLU A 105 11.95 4.13 -9.96
C GLU A 105 12.79 2.88 -10.08
N ASN A 106 13.74 2.88 -11.01
CA ASN A 106 14.73 1.84 -11.13
C ASN A 106 15.75 2.06 -10.01
N TRP A 107 15.81 1.14 -9.05
CA TRP A 107 16.78 1.22 -7.95
C TRP A 107 18.13 0.62 -8.30
N ALA A 108 18.32 0.02 -9.48
CA ALA A 108 19.63 -0.48 -9.91
C ALA A 108 20.78 0.56 -9.78
N PRO A 109 20.58 1.86 -10.11
CA PRO A 109 21.60 2.89 -9.91
C PRO A 109 21.91 3.21 -8.44
N MET A 110 21.09 2.75 -7.49
CA MET A 110 21.34 2.92 -6.05
C MET A 110 22.31 1.85 -5.50
N PHE A 111 22.61 0.82 -6.29
CA PHE A 111 23.47 -0.30 -5.92
C PHE A 111 24.68 -0.36 -6.87
N GLU A 112 25.62 0.57 -6.72
CA GLU A 112 26.79 0.70 -7.59
C GLU A 112 27.97 -0.18 -7.14
N ARG A 113 28.03 -0.55 -5.85
CA ARG A 113 29.16 -1.25 -5.24
C ARG A 113 28.72 -2.34 -4.28
N TRP A 114 29.64 -3.27 -4.03
CA TRP A 114 29.42 -4.41 -3.14
C TRP A 114 29.02 -4.05 -1.69
N ALA A 115 29.36 -2.83 -1.26
CA ALA A 115 29.19 -2.38 0.12
C ALA A 115 27.95 -1.48 0.34
N ASP A 116 27.27 -1.10 -0.73
CA ASP A 116 26.07 -0.26 -0.68
C ASP A 116 24.91 -0.94 0.07
#